data_AF-A0A7Y1YL56-F1
#
_entry.id   AF-A0A7Y1YL56-F1
#
_cell.length_a   1.000
_cell.length_b   1.000
_cell.length_c   1.000
_cell.angle_alpha   90.00
_cell.angle_beta   90.00
_cell.angle_gamma   90.00
#
_symmetry.space_group_name_H-M   'P 1'
#
loop_
_entity.id
_entity.type
_entity.pdbx_description
1 polymer ?
#
loop_
_entity_poly.entity_id
_entity_poly.type
_entity_poly.pdbx_seq_one_letter_code
_entity_poly.pdbx_strand_id
1 'polypeptide(L)'
;MSEIIGFIPILTTLFSWFFFLEILKHYRKRKTFYLLWWTLGVLTFGLGTLSESLHALFGWHEINLKFWYIVGALLGGFPLAQGSVYLLMPRKFGHVTAVLIVAIILVASTFVLISPVQVPENFDFRLTGSVLEWQWVRYFSPLINLYAFIFLFGGAIYSAIQYYRKV
;
A
#
# COMPACT_ATOMS: atom_id res chain seq x y z
N MET A 1 -16.17 -18.29 15.26
CA MET A 1 -15.41 -17.06 15.57
C MET A 1 -14.43 -16.66 14.47
N SER A 2 -13.91 -17.60 13.66
CA SER A 2 -13.06 -17.35 12.49
C SER A 2 -13.77 -16.63 11.33
N GLU A 3 -15.05 -16.93 11.06
CA GLU A 3 -15.78 -16.31 9.94
C GLU A 3 -15.96 -14.80 10.10
N ILE A 4 -16.29 -14.32 11.31
CA ILE A 4 -16.51 -12.88 11.57
C ILE A 4 -15.24 -12.06 11.30
N ILE A 5 -14.06 -12.61 11.59
CA ILE A 5 -12.77 -11.95 11.36
C ILE A 5 -12.53 -11.76 9.86
N GLY A 6 -12.95 -12.72 9.02
CA GLY A 6 -12.84 -12.64 7.56
C GLY A 6 -13.67 -11.51 6.94
N PHE A 7 -14.69 -11.01 7.63
CA PHE A 7 -15.54 -9.92 7.15
C PHE A 7 -15.08 -8.51 7.60
N ILE A 8 -14.09 -8.42 8.50
CA ILE A 8 -13.51 -7.14 8.92
C ILE A 8 -13.06 -6.27 7.73
N PRO A 9 -12.38 -6.82 6.70
CA PRO A 9 -11.95 -6.04 5.54
C PRO A 9 -13.08 -5.31 4.81
N ILE A 10 -14.33 -5.81 4.88
CA ILE A 10 -15.48 -5.14 4.25
C ILE A 10 -15.73 -3.80 4.94
N LEU A 11 -15.79 -3.82 6.28
CA LEU A 11 -15.94 -2.59 7.07
C LEU A 11 -14.74 -1.66 6.89
N THR A 12 -13.52 -2.22 6.84
CA THR A 12 -12.31 -1.44 6.59
C THR A 12 -12.31 -0.78 5.21
N THR A 13 -12.83 -1.47 4.18
CA THR A 13 -12.95 -0.93 2.82
C THR A 13 -13.90 0.26 2.80
N LEU A 14 -15.08 0.13 3.42
CA LEU A 14 -16.06 1.21 3.52
C LEU A 14 -15.50 2.42 4.28
N PHE A 15 -14.80 2.15 5.39
CA PHE A 15 -14.17 3.19 6.19
C PHE A 15 -13.03 3.89 5.42
N SER A 16 -12.19 3.14 4.71
CA SER A 16 -11.14 3.69 3.87
C SER A 16 -11.72 4.54 2.74
N TRP A 17 -12.84 4.12 2.15
CA TRP A 17 -13.54 4.89 1.11
C TRP A 17 -14.03 6.25 1.65
N PHE A 18 -14.57 6.28 2.87
CA PHE A 18 -14.94 7.53 3.53
C PHE A 18 -13.75 8.49 3.67
N PHE A 19 -12.62 8.01 4.21
CA PHE A 19 -11.42 8.84 4.35
C PHE A 19 -10.84 9.29 3.01
N PHE A 20 -10.86 8.42 2.00
CA PHE A 20 -10.45 8.77 0.65
C PHE A 20 -11.24 9.97 0.14
N LEU A 21 -12.58 9.98 0.29
CA LEU A 21 -13.42 11.09 -0.14
C LEU A 21 -13.11 12.38 0.64
N GLU A 22 -12.90 12.30 1.96
CA GLU A 22 -12.57 13.46 2.78
C GLU A 22 -11.20 14.07 2.42
N ILE A 23 -10.17 13.25 2.27
CA ILE A 23 -8.84 13.72 1.86
C ILE A 23 -8.89 14.24 0.42
N LEU A 24 -9.64 13.60 -0.49
CA LEU A 24 -9.81 14.06 -1.87
C LEU A 24 -10.49 15.44 -1.93
N LYS A 25 -11.55 15.66 -1.13
CA LYS A 25 -12.19 16.98 -1.00
C LYS A 25 -11.19 18.01 -0.50
N HIS A 26 -10.36 17.66 0.49
CA HIS A 26 -9.34 18.54 1.03
C HIS A 26 -8.23 18.84 0.00
N TYR A 27 -7.77 17.84 -0.75
CA TYR A 27 -6.82 17.98 -1.84
C TYR A 27 -7.35 18.90 -2.93
N ARG A 28 -8.62 18.77 -3.34
CA ARG A 28 -9.21 19.66 -4.37
C ARG A 28 -9.18 21.14 -3.98
N LYS A 29 -9.24 21.45 -2.68
CA LYS A 29 -9.16 22.82 -2.15
C LYS A 29 -7.72 23.34 -2.08
N ARG A 30 -6.76 22.53 -1.59
CA ARG A 30 -5.38 22.98 -1.29
C ARG A 30 -4.37 22.68 -2.39
N LYS A 31 -4.60 21.64 -3.20
CA LYS A 31 -3.76 21.18 -4.32
C LYS A 31 -2.27 20.98 -4.00
N THR A 32 -1.95 20.52 -2.79
CA THR A 32 -0.57 20.24 -2.37
C THR A 32 -0.17 18.80 -2.70
N PHE A 33 1.12 18.58 -2.98
CA PHE A 33 1.64 17.25 -3.33
C PHE A 33 1.46 16.20 -2.23
N TYR A 34 1.71 16.56 -0.96
CA TYR A 34 1.55 15.60 0.14
C TYR A 34 0.11 15.06 0.25
N LEU A 35 -0.90 15.91 0.02
CA LEU A 35 -2.31 15.51 0.03
C LEU A 35 -2.69 14.62 -1.15
N LEU A 36 -2.10 14.86 -2.32
CA LEU A 36 -2.28 13.97 -3.47
C LEU A 36 -1.77 12.56 -3.13
N TRP A 37 -0.57 12.47 -2.57
CA TRP A 37 0.05 11.19 -2.21
C TRP A 37 -0.69 10.48 -1.07
N TRP A 38 -1.18 11.21 -0.07
CA TRP A 38 -2.05 10.63 0.96
C TRP A 38 -3.39 10.16 0.42
N THR A 39 -3.98 10.90 -0.53
CA THR A 39 -5.21 10.47 -1.20
C THR A 39 -4.99 9.15 -1.94
N LEU A 40 -3.88 9.04 -2.69
CA LEU A 40 -3.49 7.81 -3.37
C LEU A 40 -3.21 6.67 -2.37
N GLY A 41 -2.58 6.96 -1.23
CA GLY A 41 -2.29 5.96 -0.22
C GLY A 41 -3.52 5.39 0.47
N VAL A 42 -4.49 6.23 0.80
CA VAL A 42 -5.78 5.75 1.35
C VAL A 42 -6.59 5.00 0.28
N LEU A 43 -6.48 5.41 -0.99
CA LEU A 43 -7.08 4.66 -2.09
C LEU A 43 -6.48 3.26 -2.23
N THR A 44 -5.14 3.13 -2.28
CA THR A 44 -4.47 1.83 -2.45
C THR A 44 -4.68 0.93 -1.23
N PHE A 45 -4.71 1.48 -0.02
CA PHE A 45 -5.11 0.76 1.19
C PHE A 45 -6.56 0.25 1.10
N GLY A 46 -7.49 1.09 0.66
CA GLY A 46 -8.87 0.71 0.40
C GLY A 46 -9.01 -0.39 -0.66
N LEU A 47 -8.20 -0.35 -1.72
CA LEU A 47 -8.18 -1.39 -2.74
C LEU A 47 -7.59 -2.72 -2.23
N GLY A 48 -6.58 -2.69 -1.35
CA GLY A 48 -6.04 -3.88 -0.70
C GLY A 48 -7.06 -4.56 0.20
N THR A 49 -7.75 -3.79 1.03
CA THR A 49 -8.82 -4.30 1.91
C THR A 49 -10.06 -4.74 1.11
N LEU A 50 -10.34 -4.11 -0.04
CA LEU A 50 -11.35 -4.58 -0.98
C LEU A 50 -10.97 -5.95 -1.54
N SER A 51 -9.70 -6.16 -1.88
CA SER A 51 -9.23 -7.46 -2.37
C SER A 51 -9.36 -8.56 -1.31
N GLU A 52 -9.08 -8.26 -0.05
CA GLU A 52 -9.33 -9.16 1.08
C GLU A 52 -10.84 -9.44 1.28
N SER A 53 -11.67 -8.42 1.09
CA SER A 53 -13.14 -8.56 1.12
C SER A 53 -13.64 -9.48 0.01
N LEU A 54 -13.14 -9.31 -1.21
CA LEU A 54 -13.45 -10.19 -2.34
C LEU A 54 -13.00 -11.62 -2.07
N HIS A 55 -11.85 -11.79 -1.43
CA HIS A 55 -11.36 -13.09 -1.03
C HIS A 55 -12.26 -13.77 0.01
N ALA A 56 -12.77 -13.02 0.99
CA ALA A 56 -13.71 -13.52 1.99
C ALA A 56 -15.07 -13.92 1.40
N LEU A 57 -15.54 -13.19 0.37
CA LEU A 57 -16.87 -13.40 -0.24
C LEU A 57 -16.87 -14.46 -1.35
N PHE A 58 -15.85 -14.45 -2.21
CA PHE A 58 -15.80 -15.26 -3.43
C PHE A 58 -14.75 -16.37 -3.37
N GLY A 59 -13.93 -16.40 -2.32
CA GLY A 59 -12.85 -17.37 -2.15
C GLY A 59 -11.56 -16.94 -2.86
N TRP A 60 -10.64 -17.88 -3.00
CA TRP A 60 -9.32 -17.61 -3.56
C TRP A 60 -9.35 -17.62 -5.09
N HIS A 61 -8.77 -16.57 -5.69
CA HIS A 61 -8.61 -16.42 -7.13
C HIS A 61 -7.26 -15.81 -7.47
N GLU A 62 -6.61 -16.31 -8.51
CA GLU A 62 -5.29 -15.87 -8.95
C GLU A 62 -5.24 -14.37 -9.31
N ILE A 63 -6.26 -13.88 -10.02
CA ILE A 63 -6.35 -12.47 -10.43
C ILE A 63 -6.44 -11.57 -9.20
N ASN A 64 -7.25 -11.96 -8.22
CA ASN A 64 -7.41 -11.21 -6.97
C ASN A 64 -6.11 -11.23 -6.15
N LEU A 65 -5.39 -12.35 -6.13
CA LEU A 65 -4.07 -12.45 -5.50
C LEU A 65 -3.07 -11.46 -6.11
N LYS A 66 -2.95 -11.44 -7.44
CA LYS A 66 -2.03 -10.53 -8.14
C LYS A 66 -2.41 -9.07 -7.91
N PHE A 67 -3.72 -8.78 -7.94
CA PHE A 67 -4.25 -7.46 -7.60
C PHE A 67 -3.87 -7.06 -6.18
N TRP A 68 -4.19 -7.89 -5.18
CA TRP A 68 -3.84 -7.69 -3.76
C TRP A 68 -2.34 -7.43 -3.58
N TYR A 69 -1.50 -8.21 -4.25
CA TYR A 69 -0.05 -8.09 -4.13
C TYR A 69 0.43 -6.72 -4.61
N ILE A 70 -0.11 -6.22 -5.73
CA ILE A 70 0.26 -4.90 -6.27
C ILE A 70 -0.27 -3.78 -5.36
N VAL A 71 -1.57 -3.77 -5.05
CA VAL A 71 -2.17 -2.64 -4.31
C VAL A 71 -1.82 -2.65 -2.82
N GLY A 72 -1.71 -3.83 -2.22
CA GLY A 72 -1.40 -4.03 -0.81
C GLY A 72 0.10 -4.16 -0.55
N ALA A 73 0.77 -5.14 -1.16
CA ALA A 73 2.15 -5.46 -0.80
C ALA A 73 3.20 -4.50 -1.42
N LEU A 74 2.94 -3.92 -2.60
CA LEU A 74 3.82 -2.93 -3.24
C LEU A 74 3.37 -1.49 -2.95
N LEU A 75 2.08 -1.18 -3.19
CA LEU A 75 1.53 0.17 -3.05
C LEU A 75 0.92 0.47 -1.68
N GLY A 76 0.91 -0.47 -0.72
CA GLY A 76 0.22 -0.25 0.55
C GLY A 76 0.83 0.89 1.37
N GLY A 77 2.13 0.80 1.68
CA GLY A 77 2.82 1.80 2.50
C GLY A 77 3.38 2.98 1.71
N PHE A 78 3.78 2.75 0.46
CA PHE A 78 4.59 3.70 -0.31
C PHE A 78 3.93 5.07 -0.52
N PRO A 79 2.68 5.20 -1.03
CA PRO A 79 2.10 6.51 -1.31
C PRO A 79 1.89 7.32 -0.04
N LEU A 80 1.53 6.68 1.08
CA LEU A 80 1.41 7.35 2.38
C LEU A 80 2.77 7.91 2.83
N ALA A 81 3.82 7.09 2.75
CA ALA A 81 5.18 7.50 3.05
C ALA A 81 5.65 8.63 2.15
N GLN A 82 5.32 8.56 0.85
CA GLN A 82 5.65 9.60 -0.11
C GLN A 82 5.01 10.93 0.24
N GLY A 83 3.77 10.92 0.74
CA GLY A 83 3.14 12.13 1.28
C GLY A 83 3.94 12.74 2.43
N SER A 84 4.44 11.91 3.36
CA SER A 84 5.33 12.36 4.44
C SER A 84 6.67 12.90 3.92
N VAL A 85 7.23 12.32 2.86
CA VAL A 85 8.43 12.85 2.20
C VAL A 85 8.18 14.25 1.65
N TYR A 86 7.06 14.46 0.94
CA TYR A 86 6.70 15.81 0.44
C TYR A 86 6.39 16.81 1.56
N LEU A 87 6.07 16.34 2.76
CA LEU A 87 5.83 17.19 3.92
C LEU A 87 7.12 17.58 4.65
N LEU A 88 8.06 16.65 4.81
CA LEU A 88 9.25 16.81 5.66
C LEU A 88 10.53 17.14 4.90
N MET A 89 10.61 16.77 3.61
CA MET A 89 11.83 16.86 2.80
C MET A 89 11.70 17.90 1.68
N PRO A 90 12.82 18.37 1.10
CA PRO A 90 12.79 19.28 -0.05
C PRO A 90 12.07 18.67 -1.25
N ARG A 91 11.35 19.51 -2.03
CA ARG A 91 10.57 19.07 -3.21
C ARG A 91 11.38 18.26 -4.21
N LYS A 92 12.65 18.62 -4.45
CA LYS A 92 13.54 17.89 -5.36
C LYS A 92 13.68 16.43 -4.94
N PHE A 93 13.91 16.17 -3.65
CA PHE A 93 14.01 14.82 -3.11
C PHE A 93 12.70 14.07 -3.27
N GLY A 94 11.57 14.69 -2.91
CA GLY A 94 10.24 14.10 -3.10
C GLY A 94 9.91 13.73 -4.55
N HIS A 95 10.30 14.55 -5.54
CA HIS A 95 10.09 14.22 -6.95
C HIS A 95 10.98 13.06 -7.42
N VAL A 96 12.27 13.09 -7.06
CA VAL A 96 13.22 12.05 -7.45
C VAL A 96 12.81 10.70 -6.86
N THR A 97 12.51 10.64 -5.56
CA THR A 97 12.09 9.37 -4.93
C THR A 97 10.74 8.89 -5.44
N ALA A 98 9.79 9.79 -5.72
CA ALA A 98 8.52 9.42 -6.32
C ALA A 98 8.72 8.72 -7.67
N VAL A 99 9.49 9.33 -8.58
CA VAL A 99 9.72 8.77 -9.91
C VAL A 99 10.47 7.44 -9.83
N LEU A 100 11.53 7.37 -9.01
CA LEU A 100 12.35 6.17 -8.87
C LEU A 100 11.54 5.00 -8.30
N ILE A 101 10.83 5.20 -7.19
CA ILE A 101 10.09 4.11 -6.54
C ILE A 101 8.86 3.73 -7.35
N VAL A 102 8.16 4.68 -7.99
CA VAL A 102 7.06 4.36 -8.91
C VAL A 102 7.56 3.52 -10.09
N ALA A 103 8.72 3.85 -10.68
CA ALA A 103 9.31 3.04 -11.75
C ALA A 103 9.61 1.61 -11.28
N ILE A 104 10.17 1.45 -10.08
CA ILE A 104 10.39 0.12 -9.47
C ILE A 104 9.05 -0.61 -9.27
N ILE A 105 8.01 0.06 -8.78
CA ILE A 105 6.68 -0.55 -8.57
C ILE A 105 6.07 -0.97 -9.90
N LEU A 106 6.20 -0.17 -10.97
CA LEU A 106 5.68 -0.53 -12.28
C LEU A 106 6.37 -1.78 -12.81
N VAL A 107 7.69 -1.85 -12.74
CA VAL A 107 8.48 -3.02 -13.14
C VAL A 107 8.09 -4.25 -12.30
N ALA A 108 8.03 -4.10 -10.97
CA ALA A 108 7.60 -5.17 -10.07
C ALA A 108 6.19 -5.65 -10.39
N SER A 109 5.26 -4.74 -10.67
CA SER A 109 3.87 -5.05 -11.02
C SER A 109 3.79 -5.85 -12.33
N THR A 110 4.58 -5.49 -13.35
CA THR A 110 4.66 -6.27 -14.59
C THR A 110 5.12 -7.70 -14.30
N PHE A 111 6.17 -7.89 -13.50
CA PHE A 111 6.65 -9.22 -13.13
C PHE A 111 5.64 -10.01 -12.29
N VAL A 112 4.91 -9.37 -11.39
CA VAL A 112 3.82 -10.01 -10.61
C VAL A 112 2.70 -10.50 -11.54
N LEU A 113 2.31 -9.70 -12.54
CA LEU A 113 1.24 -10.06 -13.46
C LEU A 113 1.57 -11.28 -14.32
N ILE A 114 2.81 -11.33 -14.84
CA ILE A 114 3.26 -12.42 -15.72
C ILE A 114 3.78 -13.64 -14.96
N SER A 115 4.12 -13.50 -13.68
CA SER A 115 4.58 -14.64 -12.87
C SER A 115 3.49 -15.72 -12.83
N PRO A 116 3.83 -16.97 -13.16
CA PRO A 116 2.95 -18.10 -12.91
C PRO A 116 2.67 -18.25 -11.40
N VAL A 117 1.54 -18.86 -11.08
CA VAL A 117 1.13 -19.15 -9.70
C VAL A 117 1.10 -20.65 -9.50
N GLN A 118 1.86 -21.12 -8.51
CA GLN A 118 1.92 -22.51 -8.11
C GLN A 118 1.26 -22.65 -6.74
N VAL A 119 0.16 -23.41 -6.69
CA VAL A 119 -0.59 -23.67 -5.47
C VAL A 119 -0.15 -25.03 -4.90
N PRO A 120 0.50 -25.07 -3.72
CA PRO A 120 0.87 -26.33 -3.07
C PRO A 120 -0.35 -27.19 -2.69
N GLU A 121 -0.19 -28.51 -2.61
CA GLU A 121 -1.29 -29.44 -2.30
C GLU A 121 -1.99 -29.17 -0.94
N ASN A 122 -1.25 -28.67 0.07
CA ASN A 122 -1.77 -28.33 1.40
C ASN A 122 -1.90 -26.82 1.62
N PHE A 123 -2.22 -26.06 0.58
CA PHE A 123 -2.31 -24.61 0.67
C PHE A 123 -3.54 -24.14 1.45
N ASP A 124 -3.35 -23.18 2.36
CA ASP A 124 -4.39 -22.62 3.22
C ASP A 124 -5.24 -21.53 2.53
N PHE A 125 -5.07 -21.37 1.21
CA PHE A 125 -5.77 -20.41 0.36
C PHE A 125 -5.68 -18.96 0.83
N ARG A 126 -4.66 -18.59 1.63
CA ARG A 126 -4.45 -17.20 2.04
C ARG A 126 -3.91 -16.35 0.91
N LEU A 127 -4.14 -15.05 0.99
CA LEU A 127 -3.47 -14.08 0.11
C LEU A 127 -2.00 -13.95 0.55
N THR A 128 -1.10 -14.53 -0.23
CA THR A 128 0.34 -14.52 0.05
C THR A 128 1.17 -14.47 -1.23
N GLY A 129 2.31 -13.79 -1.20
CA GLY A 129 3.26 -13.82 -2.31
C GLY A 129 4.00 -15.15 -2.48
N SER A 130 3.88 -16.10 -1.54
CA SER A 130 4.64 -17.36 -1.60
C SER A 130 4.23 -18.28 -2.74
N VAL A 131 2.99 -18.15 -3.23
CA VAL A 131 2.48 -18.94 -4.36
C VAL A 131 2.94 -18.41 -5.72
N LEU A 132 3.59 -17.24 -5.78
CA LEU A 132 4.24 -16.78 -7.01
C LEU A 132 5.42 -17.69 -7.31
N GLU A 133 5.46 -18.31 -8.49
CA GLU A 133 6.57 -19.18 -8.88
C GLU A 133 7.91 -18.44 -8.83
N TRP A 134 7.94 -17.20 -9.30
CA TRP A 134 9.13 -16.37 -9.28
C TRP A 134 9.35 -15.74 -7.90
N GLN A 135 10.02 -16.51 -7.04
CA GLN A 135 10.31 -16.11 -5.66
C GLN A 135 11.08 -14.78 -5.55
N TRP A 136 11.89 -14.43 -6.57
CA TRP A 136 12.67 -13.21 -6.60
C TRP A 136 11.84 -11.93 -6.75
N VAL A 137 10.64 -12.02 -7.35
CA VAL A 137 9.71 -10.89 -7.48
C VAL A 137 9.28 -10.38 -6.11
N ARG A 138 9.30 -11.26 -5.10
CA ARG A 138 8.93 -10.88 -3.74
C ARG A 138 9.91 -9.92 -3.09
N TYR A 139 11.16 -9.85 -3.56
CA TYR A 139 12.17 -8.95 -2.98
C TYR A 139 11.88 -7.47 -3.25
N PHE A 140 11.05 -7.14 -4.23
CA PHE A 140 10.60 -5.75 -4.44
C PHE A 140 9.81 -5.23 -3.24
N SER A 141 8.94 -6.06 -2.64
CA SER A 141 8.07 -5.63 -1.56
C SER A 141 8.84 -5.21 -0.30
N PRO A 142 9.80 -5.98 0.26
CA PRO A 142 10.63 -5.53 1.38
C PRO A 142 11.41 -4.24 1.09
N LEU A 143 11.92 -4.06 -0.14
CA LEU A 143 12.64 -2.84 -0.52
C LEU A 143 11.74 -1.61 -0.43
N ILE A 144 10.54 -1.70 -1.02
CA ILE A 144 9.57 -0.60 -1.02
C ILE A 144 9.02 -0.35 0.39
N ASN A 145 8.74 -1.42 1.14
CA ASN A 145 8.22 -1.32 2.49
C ASN A 145 9.24 -0.81 3.50
N LEU A 146 10.54 -1.08 3.30
CA LEU A 146 11.61 -0.47 4.10
C LEU A 146 11.67 1.04 3.89
N TYR A 147 11.58 1.50 2.64
CA TYR A 147 11.44 2.93 2.33
C TYR A 147 10.22 3.52 3.05
N ALA A 148 9.06 2.86 2.92
CA ALA A 148 7.83 3.33 3.55
C ALA A 148 7.95 3.41 5.07
N PHE A 149 8.53 2.38 5.69
CA PHE A 149 8.79 2.32 7.13
C PHE A 149 9.67 3.49 7.59
N ILE A 150 10.80 3.73 6.94
CA ILE A 150 11.73 4.79 7.32
C ILE A 150 11.04 6.16 7.33
N PHE A 151 10.25 6.47 6.30
CA PHE A 151 9.62 7.79 6.19
C PHE A 151 8.34 7.95 7.01
N LEU A 152 7.56 6.89 7.21
CA LEU A 152 6.38 6.94 8.07
C LEU A 152 6.79 6.95 9.55
N PHE A 153 7.56 5.95 9.97
CA PHE A 153 7.97 5.80 11.36
C PHE A 153 8.99 6.87 11.75
N GLY A 154 10.05 7.05 10.95
CA GLY A 154 11.06 8.08 11.19
C GLY A 154 10.48 9.49 11.08
N GLY A 155 9.55 9.72 10.15
CA GLY A 155 8.84 11.00 10.04
C GLY A 155 7.97 11.30 11.26
N ALA A 156 7.30 10.29 11.82
CA ALA A 156 6.52 10.42 13.05
C ALA A 156 7.42 10.72 14.27
N ILE A 157 8.53 10.00 14.44
CA ILE A 157 9.53 10.26 15.51
C ILE A 157 10.07 11.69 15.39
N TYR A 158 10.49 12.09 14.19
CA TYR A 158 11.01 13.43 13.95
C TYR A 158 9.98 14.51 14.30
N SER A 159 8.72 14.31 13.90
CA SER A 159 7.62 15.23 14.21
C SER A 159 7.35 15.31 15.71
N ALA A 160 7.39 14.18 16.43
CA ALA A 160 7.22 14.15 17.88
C ALA A 160 8.34 14.88 18.63
N ILE A 161 9.61 14.68 18.23
CA ILE A 161 10.76 15.38 18.81
C ILE A 161 10.67 16.88 18.55
N GLN A 162 10.34 17.28 17.32
CA GLN A 162 10.14 18.69 16.95
C GLN A 162 9.02 19.34 17.76
N TYR A 163 7.92 18.62 17.99
CA TYR A 163 6.81 19.12 18.80
C TYR A 163 7.24 19.29 20.26
N TYR A 164 7.90 18.30 20.86
CA TYR A 164 8.36 18.37 22.24
C TYR A 164 9.37 19.49 22.50
N ARG A 165 10.22 19.82 21.51
CA ARG A 165 11.19 20.94 21.63
C ARG A 165 10.56 22.33 21.57
N LYS A 166 9.31 22.44 21.10
CA LYS A 166 8.57 23.72 20.98
C LYS A 166 7.65 23.99 22.17
N VAL A 167 7.38 22.97 22.98
CA VAL A 167 6.65 23.05 24.26
C VAL A 167 7.66 23.35 25.36
#